data_AF-A0AAW3ZRV4-F1
#
_entry.id   AF-A0AAW3ZRV4-F1
#
_cell.length_a   1.000
_cell.length_b   1.000
_cell.length_c   1.000
_cell.angle_alpha   90.00
_cell.angle_beta   90.00
_cell.angle_gamma   90.00
#
_symmetry.space_group_name_H-M   'P 1'
#
loop_
_entity.id
_entity.type
_entity.pdbx_description
1 polymer ?
#
loop_
_entity_poly.entity_id
_entity_poly.type
_entity_poly.pdbx_seq_one_letter_code
_entity_poly.pdbx_strand_id
1 'polypeptide(L)'
;MQAENITTEKQLLALCESLVLKHDDDFKLFISERNALNHVEYRAVLTAIVPIASGEAVLKEFMSLTPLLNFKSSSVDATDERGVDILNFDFTLGYFNSVYMDE
;
A
#
# COMPACT_ATOMS: atom_id res chain seq x y z
N MET A 1 -9.30 2.11 13.70
CA MET A 1 -9.46 0.79 14.35
C MET A 1 -9.69 -0.36 13.34
N GLN A 2 -9.14 -0.33 12.11
CA GLN A 2 -9.23 -1.47 11.17
C GLN A 2 -7.90 -2.20 10.96
N ALA A 3 -6.76 -1.56 11.22
CA ALA A 3 -5.43 -2.17 11.06
C ALA A 3 -5.09 -3.23 12.12
N GLU A 4 -5.71 -3.15 13.31
CA GLU A 4 -5.38 -3.98 14.48
C GLU A 4 -5.79 -5.46 14.35
N ASN A 5 -6.61 -5.81 13.35
CA ASN A 5 -7.11 -7.18 13.12
C ASN A 5 -6.65 -7.79 11.78
N ILE A 6 -5.66 -7.18 11.13
CA ILE A 6 -5.15 -7.68 9.85
C ILE A 6 -4.20 -8.84 10.14
N THR A 7 -4.63 -10.05 9.81
CA THR A 7 -3.91 -11.31 10.06
C THR A 7 -3.59 -12.06 8.76
N THR A 8 -3.68 -11.40 7.61
CA THR A 8 -3.22 -11.96 6.33
C THR A 8 -2.78 -10.86 5.36
N GLU A 9 -1.87 -11.19 4.44
CA GLU A 9 -1.55 -10.33 3.29
C GLU A 9 -2.82 -9.93 2.53
N LYS A 10 -3.74 -10.88 2.29
CA LYS A 10 -4.97 -10.63 1.54
C LYS A 10 -5.86 -9.56 2.19
N GLN A 11 -5.96 -9.54 3.51
CA GLN A 11 -6.71 -8.51 4.23
C GLN A 11 -6.03 -7.14 4.16
N LEU A 12 -4.70 -7.10 4.22
CA LEU A 12 -3.95 -5.85 4.11
C LEU A 12 -4.08 -5.26 2.70
N LEU A 13 -3.98 -6.10 1.67
CA LEU A 13 -4.22 -5.70 0.28
C LEU A 13 -5.65 -5.22 0.07
N ALA A 14 -6.64 -5.95 0.58
CA ALA A 14 -8.04 -5.53 0.49
C ALA A 14 -8.30 -4.20 1.23
N LEU A 15 -7.59 -3.91 2.33
CA LEU A 15 -7.66 -2.62 2.99
C LEU A 15 -7.02 -1.52 2.14
N CYS A 16 -5.83 -1.76 1.56
CA CYS A 16 -5.20 -0.83 0.65
C CYS A 16 -6.10 -0.52 -0.56
N GLU A 17 -6.68 -1.55 -1.20
CA GLU A 17 -7.65 -1.40 -2.30
C GLU A 17 -8.91 -0.65 -1.85
N SER A 18 -9.43 -0.91 -0.64
CA SER A 18 -10.61 -0.19 -0.13
C SER A 18 -10.34 1.28 0.17
N LEU A 19 -9.12 1.64 0.59
CA LEU A 19 -8.75 3.04 0.81
C LEU A 19 -8.68 3.78 -0.52
N VAL A 20 -8.20 3.08 -1.53
CA VAL A 20 -8.07 3.56 -2.90
C VAL A 20 -9.39 3.82 -3.59
N LEU A 21 -10.36 2.90 -3.47
CA LEU A 21 -11.68 3.06 -4.06
C LEU A 21 -12.45 4.27 -3.53
N LYS A 22 -11.98 4.92 -2.46
CA LYS A 22 -12.56 6.18 -1.93
C LYS A 22 -12.06 7.43 -2.66
N HIS A 23 -10.96 7.35 -3.41
CA HIS A 23 -10.27 8.50 -4.01
C HIS A 23 -10.32 8.52 -5.56
N ASP A 24 -11.36 7.92 -6.15
CA ASP A 24 -11.69 7.88 -7.60
C ASP A 24 -11.04 6.76 -8.45
N ASP A 25 -11.61 6.50 -9.64
CA ASP A 25 -11.24 5.40 -10.57
C ASP A 25 -9.85 5.53 -11.21
N ASP A 26 -9.20 6.70 -11.13
CA ASP A 26 -7.89 6.98 -11.74
C ASP A 26 -6.69 6.45 -10.92
N PHE A 27 -6.97 5.83 -9.77
CA PHE A 27 -5.96 5.27 -8.90
C PHE A 27 -5.54 3.85 -9.38
N LYS A 28 -4.24 3.52 -9.31
CA LYS A 28 -3.75 2.13 -9.52
C LYS A 28 -2.82 1.65 -8.41
N LEU A 29 -3.02 0.43 -7.91
CA LEU A 29 -2.15 -0.24 -6.93
C LEU A 29 -1.40 -1.37 -7.64
N PHE A 30 -0.08 -1.41 -7.46
CA PHE A 30 0.78 -2.47 -7.98
C PHE A 30 1.57 -3.11 -6.85
N ILE A 31 1.74 -4.43 -6.95
CA ILE A 31 2.62 -5.19 -6.06
C ILE A 31 3.72 -5.78 -6.93
N SER A 32 4.93 -5.26 -6.80
CA SER A 32 6.06 -5.63 -7.67
C SER A 32 6.89 -6.77 -7.10
N GLU A 33 7.14 -6.75 -5.79
CA GLU A 33 7.98 -7.74 -5.11
C GLU A 33 7.22 -8.39 -3.96
N ARG A 34 7.32 -9.72 -3.88
CA ARG A 34 6.73 -10.55 -2.83
C ARG A 34 7.80 -11.48 -2.29
N ASN A 35 8.24 -11.23 -1.07
CA ASN A 35 9.30 -11.98 -0.41
C ASN A 35 8.78 -12.58 0.89
N ALA A 36 8.73 -13.91 0.94
CA ALA A 36 8.64 -14.62 2.22
C ALA A 36 10.04 -14.63 2.83
N LEU A 37 10.28 -13.79 3.84
CA LEU A 37 11.58 -13.71 4.52
C LEU A 37 11.80 -14.94 5.39
N ASN A 38 10.74 -15.52 5.95
CA ASN A 38 10.71 -16.80 6.65
C ASN A 38 9.24 -17.30 6.72
N HIS A 39 8.96 -18.38 7.47
CA HIS A 39 7.59 -18.90 7.63
C HIS A 39 6.61 -17.92 8.30
N VAL A 40 7.12 -16.84 8.90
CA VAL A 40 6.38 -15.94 9.79
C VAL A 40 6.42 -14.47 9.35
N GLU A 41 7.31 -14.07 8.45
CA GLU A 41 7.49 -12.69 7.99
C GLU A 41 7.39 -12.63 6.48
N TYR A 42 6.43 -11.84 6.02
CA TYR A 42 6.19 -11.56 4.64
C TYR A 42 6.42 -10.08 4.35
N ARG A 43 7.17 -9.82 3.29
CA ARG A 43 7.46 -8.47 2.83
C ARG A 43 7.01 -8.32 1.39
N ALA A 44 6.24 -7.27 1.11
CA ALA A 44 5.92 -6.90 -0.26
C ALA A 44 6.23 -5.43 -0.53
N VAL A 45 6.49 -5.10 -1.79
CA VAL A 45 6.57 -3.71 -2.24
C VAL A 45 5.25 -3.33 -2.89
N LEU A 46 4.63 -2.29 -2.36
CA LEU A 46 3.37 -1.75 -2.83
C LEU A 46 3.64 -0.39 -3.46
N THR A 47 3.30 -0.24 -4.73
CA THR A 47 3.37 1.04 -5.44
C THR A 47 1.95 1.53 -5.69
N ALA A 48 1.66 2.74 -5.26
CA ALA A 48 0.39 3.41 -5.40
C ALA A 48 0.53 4.57 -6.38
N ILE A 49 -0.26 4.54 -7.45
CA ILE A 49 -0.23 5.51 -8.55
C ILE A 49 -1.50 6.35 -8.44
N VAL A 50 -1.33 7.66 -8.24
CA VAL A 50 -2.42 8.59 -7.91
C VAL A 50 -2.31 9.89 -8.68
N PRO A 51 -3.42 10.59 -8.96
CA PRO A 51 -3.36 11.97 -9.40
C PRO A 51 -2.68 12.87 -8.35
N ILE A 52 -1.86 13.82 -8.80
CA ILE A 52 -1.14 14.74 -7.90
C ILE A 52 -2.10 15.51 -6.97
N ALA A 53 -3.30 15.82 -7.46
CA ALA A 53 -4.33 16.56 -6.73
C ALA A 53 -4.85 15.81 -5.48
N SER A 54 -4.88 14.47 -5.53
CA SER A 54 -5.32 13.61 -4.42
C SER A 54 -4.17 12.99 -3.63
N GLY A 55 -2.92 13.19 -4.05
CA GLY A 55 -1.76 12.51 -3.48
C GLY A 55 -1.51 12.78 -1.99
N GLU A 56 -1.71 14.01 -1.51
CA GLU A 56 -1.52 14.31 -0.09
C GLU A 56 -2.53 13.57 0.80
N ALA A 57 -3.80 13.51 0.36
CA ALA A 57 -4.86 12.83 1.10
C ALA A 57 -4.60 11.32 1.17
N VAL A 58 -4.26 10.71 0.03
CA VAL A 58 -3.94 9.28 -0.05
C VAL A 58 -2.73 8.94 0.79
N LEU A 59 -1.65 9.73 0.71
CA LEU A 59 -0.44 9.49 1.49
C LEU A 59 -0.74 9.52 2.99
N LYS A 60 -1.54 10.48 3.48
CA LYS A 60 -1.93 10.54 4.90
C LYS A 60 -2.71 9.30 5.35
N GLU A 61 -3.63 8.81 4.51
CA GLU A 61 -4.36 7.59 4.83
C GLU A 61 -3.47 6.36 4.87
N PHE A 62 -2.56 6.21 3.91
CA PHE A 62 -1.62 5.07 3.89
C PHE A 62 -0.59 5.13 5.02
N MET A 63 -0.12 6.32 5.38
CA MET A 63 0.75 6.51 6.53
C MET A 63 0.08 6.10 7.86
N SER A 64 -1.26 6.16 7.94
CA SER A 64 -2.00 5.69 9.12
C SER A 64 -1.93 4.17 9.34
N LEU A 65 -1.47 3.42 8.33
CA LEU A 65 -1.26 1.97 8.39
C LEU A 65 0.13 1.58 8.89
N THR A 66 0.98 2.55 9.26
CA THR A 66 2.26 2.27 9.93
C THR A 66 2.00 1.51 11.24
N PRO A 67 2.73 0.43 11.58
CA PRO A 67 3.95 -0.07 10.92
C PRO A 67 3.72 -1.14 9.84
N LEU A 68 2.47 -1.53 9.54
CA LEU A 68 2.16 -2.56 8.54
C LEU A 68 2.51 -2.10 7.12
N LEU A 69 2.37 -0.79 6.86
CA LEU A 69 2.75 -0.16 5.61
C LEU A 69 3.78 0.94 5.90
N ASN A 70 5.02 0.75 5.47
CA ASN A 70 6.10 1.71 5.68
C ASN A 70 6.41 2.44 4.39
N PHE A 71 6.30 3.76 4.39
CA PHE A 71 6.67 4.58 3.24
C PHE A 71 8.16 4.45 2.90
N LYS A 72 8.47 4.30 1.62
CA LYS A 72 9.83 4.20 1.07
C LYS A 72 10.22 5.47 0.33
N SER A 73 9.42 5.83 -0.68
CA SER A 73 9.75 6.90 -1.61
C SER A 73 8.50 7.38 -2.33
N SER A 74 8.61 8.58 -2.90
CA SER A 74 7.66 9.10 -3.86
C SER A 74 8.39 9.55 -5.12
N SER A 75 7.72 9.46 -6.26
CA SER A 75 8.17 10.02 -7.53
C SER A 75 7.02 10.65 -8.28
N VAL A 76 7.29 11.65 -9.10
CA VAL A 76 6.33 12.20 -10.06
C VAL A 76 6.57 11.49 -11.37
N ASP A 77 5.51 10.93 -11.96
CA ASP A 77 5.58 10.32 -13.29
C ASP A 77 5.07 11.28 -14.37
N ALA A 78 5.30 10.93 -15.63
CA ALA A 78 4.79 11.72 -16.75
C ALA A 78 3.26 11.83 -16.69
N THR A 79 2.75 12.99 -17.11
CA THR A 79 1.33 13.28 -17.27
C THR A 79 0.63 12.17 -18.07
N ASP A 80 -0.51 11.70 -17.58
CA ASP A 80 -1.26 10.61 -18.21
C ASP A 80 -1.89 11.00 -19.56
N GLU A 81 -2.56 10.06 -20.22
CA GLU A 81 -3.23 10.27 -21.51
C GLU A 81 -4.34 11.33 -21.48
N ARG A 82 -4.79 11.73 -20.28
CA ARG A 82 -5.82 12.72 -20.01
C ARG A 82 -5.25 14.09 -19.63
N GLY A 83 -3.93 14.22 -19.53
CA GLY A 83 -3.28 15.46 -19.12
C GLY A 83 -3.19 15.65 -17.60
N VAL A 84 -3.32 14.57 -16.80
CA VAL A 84 -3.24 14.60 -15.34
C VAL A 84 -1.85 14.17 -14.87
N ASP A 85 -1.21 15.00 -14.05
CA ASP A 85 0.08 14.65 -13.44
C ASP A 85 -0.09 13.56 -12.38
N ILE A 86 0.79 12.57 -12.42
CA ILE A 86 0.73 11.37 -11.59
C ILE A 86 1.83 11.38 -10.53
N LEU A 87 1.49 10.94 -9.32
CA LEU A 87 2.41 10.58 -8.26
C LEU A 87 2.43 9.07 -8.05
N ASN A 88 3.63 8.52 -7.94
CA ASN A 88 3.86 7.16 -7.47
C ASN A 88 4.36 7.21 -6.03
N PHE A 89 3.75 6.41 -5.16
CA PHE A 89 4.18 6.22 -3.78
C PHE A 89 4.57 4.77 -3.57
N ASP A 90 5.81 4.53 -3.18
CA ASP A 90 6.31 3.21 -2.84
C ASP A 90 6.23 2.98 -1.33
N PHE A 91 5.75 1.80 -0.96
CA PHE A 91 5.67 1.34 0.41
C PHE A 91 6.24 -0.06 0.52
N THR A 92 6.79 -0.35 1.69
CA THR A 92 7.07 -1.72 2.14
C THR A 92 5.95 -2.19 3.04
N LEU A 93 5.24 -3.20 2.55
CA LEU A 93 4.27 -3.96 3.31
C LEU A 93 5.01 -4.97 4.18
N GLY A 94 4.86 -4.86 5.50
CA GLY A 94 5.41 -5.80 6.46
C GLY A 94 4.27 -6.54 7.14
N TYR A 95 4.17 -7.85 6.94
CA TYR A 95 3.15 -8.68 7.56
C TYR A 95 3.79 -9.83 8.34
N PHE A 96 3.38 -10.01 9.59
CA PHE A 96 3.78 -11.15 10.42
C PHE A 96 2.65 -12.17 10.48
N ASN A 97 2.89 -13.38 10.00
CA ASN A 97 1.96 -14.49 10.13
C ASN A 97 1.95 -15.00 11.58
N SER A 98 0.99 -14.53 12.37
CA SER A 98 0.84 -14.91 13.79
C SER A 98 0.51 -16.39 14.02
N VAL A 99 0.13 -17.14 12.98
CA VAL A 99 -0.16 -18.58 13.07
C VAL A 99 1.04 -19.40 13.56
N TYR A 100 2.26 -18.87 13.47
CA TYR A 100 3.49 -19.52 13.94
C TYR A 100 4.06 -18.88 15.22
N MET A 101 3.34 -17.96 15.88
CA MET A 101 3.73 -17.46 17.21
C MET A 101 3.14 -18.30 18.37
N ASP A 102 2.40 -19.36 18.04
CA ASP A 102 1.98 -20.42 18.96
C ASP A 102 2.84 -21.67 18.72
N GLU A 103 4.08 -21.67 19.23
CA GLU A 103 4.83 -22.89 19.61
C GLU A 103 5.65 -22.62 20.88
#